data_AF-A0A3G9JJS2-F1
#
_entry.id   AF-A0A3G9JJS2-F1
#
_cell.length_a   1.000
_cell.length_b   1.000
_cell.length_c   1.000
_cell.angle_alpha   90.00
_cell.angle_beta   90.00
_cell.angle_gamma   90.00
#
_symmetry.space_group_name_H-M   'P 1'
#
loop_
_entity.id
_entity.type
_entity.pdbx_description
1 polymer ?
#
loop_
_entity_poly.entity_id
_entity_poly.type
_entity_poly.pdbx_seq_one_letter_code
_entity_poly.pdbx_strand_id
1 'polypeptide(L)'
;MKIEPTYTSIGALFKRQSTFFIPKYQRAYAWESESVSDFIKDLLNCFEKRKQNSPTSHFFGGILSVKHPVVGAFDQHKYEIIDGQQRIATFALLVACMIKTYRNLQSEAQQSAGGEQVKAEEQINYLTKASIGYGIEKRVGKRQK
;
A
#
# COMPACT_ATOMS: atom_id res chain seq x y z
N MET A 1 5.93 -12.96 -26.46
CA MET A 1 5.90 -12.42 -25.08
C MET A 1 4.88 -13.22 -24.29
N LYS A 2 5.25 -13.82 -23.15
CA LYS A 2 4.32 -14.59 -22.32
C LYS A 2 3.71 -13.64 -21.28
N ILE A 3 2.39 -13.53 -21.24
CA ILE A 3 1.66 -12.74 -20.25
C ILE A 3 1.04 -13.73 -19.25
N GLU A 4 1.31 -13.53 -17.96
CA GLU A 4 0.79 -14.37 -16.89
C GLU A 4 -0.19 -13.55 -16.02
N PRO A 5 -1.51 -13.70 -16.22
CA PRO A 5 -2.50 -12.98 -15.42
C PRO A 5 -2.53 -13.54 -14.00
N THR A 6 -2.56 -12.66 -13.01
CA THR A 6 -2.73 -13.03 -11.60
C THR A 6 -3.83 -12.18 -10.98
N TYR A 7 -4.84 -12.82 -10.40
CA TYR A 7 -5.84 -12.15 -9.58
C TYR A 7 -5.36 -12.15 -8.14
N THR A 8 -5.24 -10.97 -7.52
CA THR A 8 -4.79 -10.85 -6.14
C THR A 8 -5.45 -9.66 -5.47
N SER A 9 -5.61 -9.73 -4.15
CA SER A 9 -6.09 -8.59 -3.38
C SER A 9 -4.96 -7.58 -3.19
N ILE A 10 -5.31 -6.31 -3.03
CA ILE A 10 -4.29 -5.26 -2.80
C ILE A 10 -3.47 -5.54 -1.53
N GLY A 11 -4.09 -6.08 -0.48
CA GLY A 11 -3.39 -6.48 0.73
C GLY A 11 -2.39 -7.62 0.51
N ALA A 12 -2.72 -8.58 -0.35
CA ALA A 12 -1.77 -9.64 -0.73
C ALA A 12 -0.65 -9.11 -1.63
N LEU A 13 -0.93 -8.13 -2.50
CA LEU A 13 0.07 -7.46 -3.33
C LEU A 13 1.13 -6.78 -2.48
N PHE A 14 0.73 -5.98 -1.48
CA PHE A 14 1.67 -5.28 -0.61
C PHE A 14 2.45 -6.23 0.30
N LYS A 15 1.80 -7.27 0.86
CA LYS A 15 2.47 -8.26 1.73
C LYS A 15 3.57 -9.07 1.05
N ARG A 16 3.54 -9.19 -0.28
CA ARG A 16 4.58 -9.93 -1.01
C ARG A 16 5.90 -9.19 -0.87
N GLN A 17 6.99 -9.93 -0.67
CA GLN A 17 8.35 -9.38 -0.68
C GLN A 17 8.81 -8.92 -2.09
N SER A 18 7.93 -9.03 -3.08
CA SER A 18 8.08 -8.50 -4.44
C SER A 18 8.19 -6.98 -4.42
N THR A 19 9.34 -6.45 -4.84
CA THR A 19 9.53 -4.99 -4.92
C THR A 19 9.07 -4.48 -6.29
N PHE A 20 8.07 -3.60 -6.29
CA PHE A 20 7.67 -2.86 -7.49
C PHE A 20 8.53 -1.60 -7.66
N PHE A 21 8.83 -1.22 -8.89
CA PHE A 21 9.49 0.05 -9.19
C PHE A 21 8.87 0.72 -10.42
N ILE A 22 8.88 2.06 -10.40
CA ILE A 22 8.42 2.90 -11.50
C ILE A 22 9.65 3.33 -12.29
N PRO A 23 9.77 2.98 -13.57
CA PRO A 23 10.92 3.35 -14.39
C PRO A 23 10.90 4.84 -14.77
N LYS A 24 12.07 5.41 -15.11
CA LYS A 24 12.23 6.87 -15.33
C LYS A 24 11.39 7.45 -16.46
N TYR A 25 11.01 6.63 -17.45
CA TYR A 25 10.23 7.07 -18.61
C TYR A 25 8.74 7.20 -18.31
N GLN A 26 8.29 6.77 -17.14
CA GLN A 26 6.91 6.92 -16.72
C GLN A 26 6.60 8.35 -16.27
N ARG A 27 5.35 8.77 -16.51
CA ARG A 27 4.89 10.11 -16.11
C ARG A 27 4.75 10.23 -14.59
N ALA A 28 4.80 11.46 -14.08
CA ALA A 28 4.50 11.77 -12.69
C ALA A 28 3.05 11.41 -12.30
N TYR A 29 2.77 11.39 -11.00
CA TYR A 29 1.41 11.26 -10.51
C TYR A 29 0.55 12.42 -11.01
N ALA A 30 -0.61 12.08 -11.60
CA ALA A 30 -1.45 13.01 -12.33
C ALA A 30 -2.95 12.66 -12.20
N TRP A 31 -3.32 11.84 -11.22
CA TRP A 31 -4.74 11.72 -10.85
C TRP A 31 -5.14 12.98 -10.11
N GLU A 32 -6.21 13.59 -10.59
CA GLU A 32 -6.82 14.76 -9.98
C GLU A 32 -7.93 14.36 -9.00
N SER A 33 -8.53 15.34 -8.35
CA SER A 33 -9.52 15.14 -7.30
C SER A 33 -10.70 14.26 -7.75
N GLU A 34 -11.12 14.35 -9.01
CA GLU A 34 -12.22 13.53 -9.55
C GLU A 34 -11.86 12.04 -9.52
N SER A 35 -10.70 11.66 -10.08
CA SER A 35 -10.23 10.27 -10.10
C SER A 35 -9.99 9.73 -8.69
N VAL A 36 -9.44 10.55 -7.79
CA VAL A 36 -9.24 10.17 -6.39
C VAL A 36 -10.58 10.00 -5.68
N SER A 37 -11.54 10.90 -5.92
CA SER A 37 -12.88 10.81 -5.37
C SER A 37 -13.56 9.51 -5.77
N ASP A 38 -13.50 9.13 -7.05
CA ASP A 38 -14.13 7.89 -7.51
C ASP A 38 -13.45 6.64 -6.92
N PHE A 39 -12.12 6.64 -6.85
CA PHE A 39 -11.37 5.60 -6.14
C PHE A 39 -11.83 5.44 -4.68
N ILE A 40 -12.03 6.56 -3.97
CA ILE A 40 -12.50 6.55 -2.58
C ILE A 40 -13.95 6.06 -2.49
N LYS A 41 -14.84 6.49 -3.39
CA LYS A 41 -16.23 6.00 -3.44
C LYS A 41 -16.28 4.49 -3.60
N ASP A 42 -15.50 3.92 -4.52
CA ASP A 42 -15.45 2.48 -4.75
C ASP A 42 -14.96 1.71 -3.51
N LEU A 43 -13.94 2.25 -2.83
CA LEU A 43 -13.44 1.69 -1.58
C LEU A 43 -14.49 1.73 -0.46
N LEU A 44 -15.18 2.86 -0.29
CA LEU A 44 -16.23 3.04 0.71
C LEU A 44 -17.42 2.12 0.45
N ASN A 45 -17.82 1.96 -0.81
CA ASN A 45 -18.88 1.02 -1.18
C ASN A 45 -18.53 -0.43 -0.77
N CYS A 46 -17.27 -0.83 -0.96
CA CYS A 46 -16.79 -2.15 -0.50
C CYS A 46 -16.79 -2.26 1.03
N PHE A 47 -16.40 -1.19 1.72
CA PHE A 47 -16.34 -1.13 3.17
C PHE A 47 -17.73 -1.22 3.81
N GLU A 48 -18.70 -0.45 3.34
CA GLU A 48 -20.07 -0.48 3.87
C GLU A 48 -20.74 -1.85 3.63
N LYS A 49 -20.53 -2.44 2.46
CA LYS A 49 -20.98 -3.81 2.17
C LYS A 49 -20.38 -4.85 3.14
N ARG A 50 -19.10 -4.70 3.52
CA ARG A 50 -18.48 -5.56 4.56
C ARG A 50 -19.11 -5.36 5.93
N LYS A 51 -19.37 -4.11 6.34
CA LYS A 51 -20.05 -3.80 7.62
C LYS A 51 -21.45 -4.42 7.69
N GLN A 52 -22.15 -4.49 6.56
CA GLN A 52 -23.47 -5.11 6.45
C GLN A 52 -23.42 -6.64 6.31
N ASN A 53 -22.26 -7.29 6.53
CA ASN A 53 -22.04 -8.73 6.35
C ASN A 53 -22.39 -9.24 4.94
N SER A 54 -22.31 -8.38 3.92
CA SER A 54 -22.55 -8.70 2.51
C SER A 54 -21.33 -8.30 1.65
N PRO A 55 -20.14 -8.89 1.91
CA PRO A 55 -18.91 -8.47 1.26
C PRO A 55 -18.99 -8.67 -0.26
N THR A 56 -18.54 -7.65 -1.01
CA THR A 56 -18.40 -7.73 -2.46
C THR A 56 -16.95 -7.56 -2.89
N SER A 57 -16.61 -8.13 -4.04
CA SER A 57 -15.34 -7.90 -4.70
C SER A 57 -15.49 -6.76 -5.71
N HIS A 58 -14.60 -5.78 -5.64
CA HIS A 58 -14.50 -4.71 -6.63
C HIS A 58 -13.16 -4.82 -7.36
N PHE A 59 -13.20 -4.62 -8.67
CA PHE A 59 -12.02 -4.66 -9.52
C PHE A 59 -11.43 -3.26 -9.71
N PHE A 60 -10.38 -2.94 -8.96
CA PHE A 60 -9.65 -1.65 -9.05
C PHE A 60 -8.71 -1.55 -10.28
N GLY A 61 -8.96 -2.34 -11.33
CA GLY A 61 -8.14 -2.40 -12.54
C GLY A 61 -6.89 -3.30 -12.42
N GLY A 62 -6.30 -3.66 -13.57
CA GLY A 62 -5.10 -4.50 -13.63
C GLY A 62 -3.77 -3.74 -13.62
N ILE A 63 -2.77 -4.21 -12.89
CA ILE A 63 -1.40 -3.63 -12.91
C ILE A 63 -0.56 -4.48 -13.87
N LEU A 64 0.02 -3.84 -14.88
CA LEU A 64 0.93 -4.51 -15.81
C LEU A 64 2.37 -4.29 -15.35
N SER A 65 3.12 -5.38 -15.20
CA SER A 65 4.52 -5.31 -14.82
C SER A 65 5.40 -6.32 -15.54
N VAL A 66 6.69 -6.00 -15.65
CA VAL A 66 7.73 -6.90 -16.13
C VAL A 66 8.51 -7.44 -14.94
N LYS A 67 8.59 -8.77 -14.84
CA LYS A 67 9.33 -9.48 -13.80
C LYS A 67 10.82 -9.52 -14.14
N HIS A 68 11.65 -8.95 -13.28
CA HIS A 68 13.11 -8.94 -13.39
C HIS A 68 13.74 -9.73 -12.23
N PRO A 69 14.74 -10.58 -12.49
CA PRO A 69 15.49 -11.24 -11.41
C PRO A 69 16.32 -10.21 -10.63
N VAL A 70 16.51 -10.45 -9.34
CA VAL A 70 17.44 -9.66 -8.52
C VAL A 70 18.81 -10.34 -8.53
N VAL A 71 19.80 -9.64 -9.10
CA VAL A 71 21.19 -10.12 -9.11
C VAL A 71 21.68 -10.37 -7.68
N GLY A 72 22.19 -11.58 -7.43
CA GLY A 72 22.74 -11.97 -6.13
C GLY A 72 21.71 -12.45 -5.09
N ALA A 73 20.44 -12.63 -5.45
CA ALA A 73 19.43 -13.19 -4.57
C ALA A 73 18.69 -14.37 -5.24
N PHE A 74 18.55 -15.48 -4.51
CA PHE A 74 17.80 -16.64 -4.99
C PHE A 74 16.29 -16.38 -4.89
N ASP A 75 15.58 -16.62 -5.99
CA ASP A 75 14.11 -16.49 -6.12
C ASP A 75 13.52 -15.09 -5.79
N GLN A 76 14.36 -14.05 -5.70
CA GLN A 76 13.89 -12.68 -5.53
C GLN A 76 13.71 -11.98 -6.87
N HIS A 77 12.60 -11.25 -6.97
CA HIS A 77 12.20 -10.58 -8.19
C HIS A 77 11.76 -9.14 -7.92
N LYS A 78 12.10 -8.25 -8.84
CA LYS A 78 11.58 -6.89 -8.92
C LYS A 78 10.59 -6.79 -10.08
N TYR A 79 9.61 -5.92 -9.94
CA TYR A 79 8.53 -5.76 -10.90
C TYR A 79 8.55 -4.33 -11.43
N GLU A 80 8.92 -4.16 -12.69
CA GLU A 80 8.87 -2.87 -13.38
C GLU A 80 7.43 -2.58 -13.77
N ILE A 81 6.88 -1.45 -13.34
CA ILE A 81 5.50 -1.08 -13.68
C ILE A 81 5.44 -0.46 -15.08
N ILE A 82 4.64 -1.09 -15.94
CA ILE A 82 4.37 -0.62 -17.32
C ILE A 82 3.04 0.12 -17.38
N ASP A 83 2.01 -0.38 -16.68
CA ASP A 83 0.71 0.27 -16.54
C ASP A 83 0.12 0.06 -15.14
N GLY A 84 -0.75 0.98 -14.71
CA GLY A 84 -1.37 0.99 -13.39
C GLY A 84 -0.59 1.77 -12.33
N GLN A 85 0.39 2.56 -12.74
CA GLN A 85 1.22 3.36 -11.84
C GLN A 85 0.43 4.31 -10.93
N GLN A 86 -0.61 4.98 -11.44
CA GLN A 86 -1.38 5.93 -10.64
C GLN A 86 -2.25 5.20 -9.62
N ARG A 87 -2.73 4.01 -9.97
CA ARG A 87 -3.53 3.16 -9.09
C ARG A 87 -2.71 2.65 -7.93
N ILE A 88 -1.54 2.06 -8.20
CA ILE A 88 -0.66 1.59 -7.12
C ILE A 88 -0.13 2.75 -6.27
N ALA A 89 0.16 3.90 -6.87
CA ALA A 89 0.58 5.10 -6.14
C ALA A 89 -0.54 5.60 -5.21
N THR A 90 -1.79 5.62 -5.69
CA THR A 90 -2.94 6.04 -4.87
C THR A 90 -3.19 5.08 -3.71
N PHE A 91 -3.07 3.76 -3.94
CA PHE A 91 -3.11 2.79 -2.84
C PHE A 91 -1.97 2.99 -1.83
N ALA A 92 -0.76 3.28 -2.28
CA ALA A 92 0.37 3.55 -1.39
C ALA A 92 0.15 4.83 -0.56
N LEU A 93 -0.39 5.90 -1.19
CA LEU A 93 -0.76 7.14 -0.51
C LEU A 93 -1.88 6.91 0.52
N LEU A 94 -2.90 6.11 0.17
CA LEU A 94 -3.96 5.72 1.10
C LEU A 94 -3.37 5.05 2.35
N VAL A 95 -2.49 4.07 2.18
CA VAL A 95 -1.83 3.40 3.32
C VAL A 95 -1.01 4.40 4.14
N ALA A 96 -0.27 5.29 3.50
CA ALA A 96 0.50 6.32 4.21
C ALA A 96 -0.40 7.26 5.03
N CYS A 97 -1.55 7.66 4.48
CA CYS A 97 -2.57 8.44 5.18
C CYS A 97 -3.15 7.65 6.36
N MET A 98 -3.48 6.37 6.19
CA MET A 98 -3.98 5.53 7.28
C MET A 98 -2.96 5.43 8.43
N ILE A 99 -1.68 5.20 8.12
CA ILE A 99 -0.61 5.16 9.12
C ILE A 99 -0.52 6.50 9.86
N LYS A 100 -0.57 7.62 9.13
CA LYS A 100 -0.56 8.97 9.73
C LYS A 100 -1.77 9.17 10.66
N THR A 101 -2.97 8.79 10.22
CA THR A 101 -4.19 8.89 11.04
C THR A 101 -4.09 8.05 12.31
N TYR A 102 -3.62 6.80 12.21
CA TYR A 102 -3.44 5.96 13.40
C TYR A 102 -2.43 6.54 14.39
N ARG A 103 -1.32 7.14 13.91
CA ARG A 103 -0.34 7.82 14.78
C ARG A 103 -0.92 9.03 15.50
N ASN A 104 -1.76 9.81 14.81
CA ASN A 104 -2.44 10.95 15.42
C ASN A 104 -3.42 10.47 16.51
N LEU A 105 -4.26 9.49 16.20
CA LEU A 105 -5.19 8.89 17.17
C LEU A 105 -4.46 8.30 18.37
N GLN A 106 -3.31 7.64 18.14
CA GLN A 106 -2.47 7.14 19.22
C GLN A 106 -2.02 8.30 20.11
N SER A 107 -1.49 9.38 19.52
CA SER A 107 -0.99 10.56 20.25
C SER A 107 -2.08 11.23 21.09
N GLU A 108 -3.29 11.39 20.53
CA GLU A 108 -4.46 11.95 21.22
C GLU A 108 -4.92 11.05 22.37
N ALA A 109 -4.92 9.72 22.17
CA ALA A 109 -5.27 8.75 23.20
C ALA A 109 -4.25 8.70 24.36
N GLN A 110 -2.96 8.96 24.12
CA GLN A 110 -1.96 9.03 25.20
C GLN A 110 -2.17 10.27 26.08
N GLN A 111 -2.72 11.35 25.52
CA GLN A 111 -2.98 12.60 26.23
C GLN A 111 -4.26 12.56 27.07
N SER A 112 -5.19 11.65 26.76
CA SER A 112 -6.54 11.60 27.37
C SER A 112 -6.74 10.52 28.44
N ALA A 113 -5.70 9.73 28.75
CA ALA A 113 -5.64 8.69 29.78
C ALA A 113 -6.70 7.56 29.68
N GLY A 114 -6.23 6.33 29.43
CA GLY A 114 -6.86 5.12 29.97
C GLY A 114 -7.66 4.23 29.03
N GLY A 115 -7.12 3.87 27.86
CA GLY A 115 -7.43 2.56 27.25
C GLY A 115 -8.08 2.57 25.87
N GLU A 116 -7.26 2.76 24.83
CA GLU A 116 -7.36 1.99 23.57
C GLU A 116 -6.06 2.03 22.73
N GLN A 117 -4.90 2.27 23.38
CA GLN A 117 -3.60 2.45 22.70
C GLN A 117 -3.12 1.24 21.88
N VAL A 118 -3.44 0.02 22.34
CA VAL A 118 -2.88 -1.22 21.78
C VAL A 118 -3.35 -1.44 20.33
N LYS A 119 -4.61 -1.11 20.01
CA LYS A 119 -5.18 -1.36 18.67
C LYS A 119 -4.56 -0.48 17.59
N ALA A 120 -4.32 0.81 17.87
CA ALA A 120 -3.74 1.73 16.89
C ALA A 120 -2.29 1.37 16.56
N GLU A 121 -1.51 0.99 17.57
CA GLU A 121 -0.12 0.55 17.41
C GLU A 121 -0.01 -0.74 16.60
N GLU A 122 -0.87 -1.72 16.88
CA GLU A 122 -0.97 -2.95 16.10
C GLU A 122 -1.25 -2.67 14.63
N GLN A 123 -2.17 -1.75 14.32
CA GLN A 123 -2.48 -1.36 12.94
C GLN A 123 -1.32 -0.64 12.26
N ILE A 124 -0.62 0.27 12.96
CA ILE A 124 0.57 0.94 12.42
C ILE A 124 1.65 -0.09 12.06
N ASN A 125 1.94 -1.02 12.99
CA ASN A 125 2.96 -2.05 12.79
C ASN A 125 2.58 -2.99 11.64
N TYR A 126 1.32 -3.41 11.58
CA TYR A 126 0.81 -4.24 10.49
C TYR A 126 0.94 -3.54 9.13
N LEU A 127 0.43 -2.31 9.01
CA LEU A 127 0.43 -1.55 7.75
C LEU A 127 1.84 -1.20 7.29
N THR A 128 2.71 -0.81 8.23
CA THR A 128 4.12 -0.49 7.95
C THR A 128 4.82 -1.74 7.43
N LYS A 129 4.79 -2.86 8.17
CA LYS A 129 5.42 -4.12 7.77
C LYS A 129 4.87 -4.64 6.44
N ALA A 130 3.57 -4.51 6.22
CA ALA A 130 2.91 -5.02 5.03
C ALA A 130 3.15 -4.16 3.79
N SER A 131 3.44 -2.86 3.90
CA SER A 131 3.37 -1.96 2.74
C SER A 131 4.62 -1.10 2.52
N ILE A 132 5.40 -0.89 3.57
CA ILE A 132 6.66 -0.16 3.56
C ILE A 132 7.72 -1.19 3.90
N GLY A 133 8.40 -1.72 2.88
CA GLY A 133 9.42 -2.75 3.08
C GLY A 133 10.34 -2.42 4.26
N TYR A 134 10.74 -3.46 5.01
CA TYR A 134 11.47 -3.46 6.30
C TYR A 134 12.77 -2.62 6.36
N GLY A 135 13.14 -1.92 5.28
CA GLY A 135 14.37 -1.16 5.10
C GLY A 135 14.29 0.36 5.31
N ILE A 136 13.11 0.96 5.51
CA ILE A 136 13.05 2.41 5.83
C ILE A 136 13.44 2.67 7.30
N GLU A 137 13.03 1.82 8.23
CA GLU A 137 13.36 1.98 9.66
C GLU A 137 14.88 1.92 9.93
N LYS A 138 15.62 1.09 9.19
CA LYS A 138 17.08 1.00 9.35
C LYS A 138 17.87 2.15 8.71
N ARG A 139 17.24 2.99 7.86
CA ARG A 139 17.92 4.14 7.22
C ARG A 139 17.80 5.44 8.01
N VAL A 140 16.80 5.58 8.88
CA VAL A 140 16.66 6.78 9.73
C VAL A 140 17.61 6.71 10.95
N GLY A 141 18.04 5.52 11.36
CA GLY A 141 18.96 5.32 12.49
C GLY A 141 20.47 5.43 12.20
N LYS A 142 20.89 5.58 10.93
CA LYS A 142 22.31 5.79 10.56
C LYS A 142 22.54 7.19 10.00
N ARG A 143 22.23 8.19 10.81
CA ARG A 143 22.87 9.51 10.73
C ARG A 143 23.52 9.76 12.09
N GLN A 144 24.54 8.96 12.40
CA GLN A 144 25.49 9.29 13.46
C GLN A 144 26.76 9.81 12.80
N LYS A 145 27.19 10.95 13.35
CA LYS A 145 28.37 11.80 13.16
C LYS A 145 29.51 11.23 12.30
#